data_AF-A0A074VRD6-F1
#
_entry.id   AF-A0A074VRD6-F1
#
_cell.length_a   1.000
_cell.length_b   1.000
_cell.length_c   1.000
_cell.angle_alpha   90.00
_cell.angle_beta   90.00
_cell.angle_gamma   90.00
#
_symmetry.space_group_name_H-M   'P 1'
#
loop_
_entity.id
_entity.type
_entity.pdbx_description
1 polymer ?
#
loop_
_entity_poly.entity_id
_entity_poly.type
_entity_poly.pdbx_seq_one_letter_code
_entity_poly.pdbx_strand_id
1 'polypeptide(L)'
;MCPAVAASSSSSSVAPSSSSSSSSVASSSSASVSSSSASSSASAASSSFKSSSSLITSTTSSSSSSSVVAASTGPATVSFTTTTVPWTGTYTATSTAVSGLAATDRVAGATTTVTVVYPTPVTTCGNQGINFAAYTNKYSGGQATYGYPSFIPETYKKVTPYFSDVTTYIAESNDQWGDWINVYGYYPVDGSNLVLDHTFYLFASQTGYYSLNIPYTDDIQFVWVGANAVSGWTRANADITQFWSSQIATQTPQTLAYYLTVGQYLPIRTLWGNGGGQGDMRFNIYAPDGSSVLSSNAGQNSGVSSVDIVQNPCNSALGAKFPTWGKET
;
A
#
# COMPACT_ATOMS: atom_id res chain seq x y z
N MET A 1 -6.57 -43.63 57.79
CA MET A 1 -6.91 -42.20 57.95
C MET A 1 -5.71 -41.35 57.50
N CYS A 2 -5.97 -40.32 56.70
CA CYS A 2 -5.11 -39.15 56.43
C CYS A 2 -5.97 -37.89 56.76
N PRO A 3 -5.46 -36.63 56.85
CA PRO A 3 -4.18 -36.04 56.38
C PRO A 3 -3.35 -35.42 57.57
N ALA A 4 -2.47 -34.40 57.53
CA ALA A 4 -2.08 -33.42 56.48
C ALA A 4 -0.68 -32.75 56.66
N VAL A 5 0.03 -32.56 55.54
CA VAL A 5 0.58 -31.29 54.99
C VAL A 5 1.55 -30.37 55.79
N ALA A 6 2.78 -30.29 55.25
CA ALA A 6 3.74 -29.16 55.07
C ALA A 6 4.32 -28.31 56.22
N ALA A 7 5.66 -28.11 56.20
CA ALA A 7 6.31 -26.78 56.07
C ALA A 7 7.86 -26.85 55.98
N SER A 8 8.48 -26.13 55.04
CA SER A 8 9.85 -25.56 55.10
C SER A 8 10.00 -24.53 53.96
N SER A 9 10.20 -23.21 54.16
CA SER A 9 11.35 -22.50 54.74
C SER A 9 12.70 -22.76 54.03
N SER A 10 13.59 -21.80 53.73
CA SER A 10 13.51 -20.33 53.48
C SER A 10 14.93 -19.76 53.23
N SER A 11 15.14 -18.97 52.17
CA SER A 11 16.20 -17.93 52.04
C SER A 11 17.70 -18.42 52.04
N SER A 12 18.77 -17.68 51.69
CA SER A 12 19.04 -16.27 51.27
C SER A 12 20.36 -16.16 50.48
N SER A 13 20.53 -15.09 49.67
CA SER A 13 21.81 -14.34 49.39
C SER A 13 22.96 -15.09 48.66
N VAL A 14 23.91 -14.45 47.95
CA VAL A 14 24.73 -13.25 48.25
C VAL A 14 25.15 -12.49 46.97
N ALA A 15 25.32 -11.16 47.06
CA ALA A 15 25.98 -10.29 46.07
C ALA A 15 27.32 -9.74 46.62
N PRO A 16 28.27 -9.33 45.76
CA PRO A 16 28.78 -7.94 45.77
C PRO A 16 28.96 -7.35 44.34
N SER A 17 28.81 -6.04 44.08
CA SER A 17 29.77 -4.93 44.31
C SER A 17 31.11 -5.08 43.56
N SER A 18 31.77 -4.08 42.96
CA SER A 18 31.47 -2.66 42.62
C SER A 18 32.78 -2.02 42.07
N SER A 19 32.76 -1.18 41.02
CA SER A 19 33.65 0.01 40.90
C SER A 19 33.46 0.81 39.61
N SER A 20 33.58 2.13 39.77
CA SER A 20 33.58 3.17 38.73
C SER A 20 34.92 3.31 38.00
N SER A 21 34.88 3.75 36.74
CA SER A 21 35.98 4.48 36.08
C SER A 21 35.43 5.55 35.15
N SER A 22 35.94 6.76 35.28
CA SER A 22 35.46 7.98 34.59
C SER A 22 36.32 8.30 33.37
N SER A 23 35.72 8.76 32.29
CA SER A 23 36.41 9.55 31.25
C SER A 23 35.44 10.51 30.57
N SER A 24 35.78 11.80 30.59
CA SER A 24 34.89 12.90 30.18
C SER A 24 35.58 13.86 29.21
N VAL A 25 35.10 13.93 27.97
CA VAL A 25 35.24 15.02 26.96
C VAL A 25 34.43 14.60 25.73
N ALA A 26 33.75 15.45 24.95
CA ALA A 26 33.28 16.82 25.18
C ALA A 26 32.03 17.08 24.29
N SER A 27 31.30 18.13 24.62
CA SER A 27 30.04 18.63 24.04
C SER A 27 29.81 18.52 22.51
N SER A 28 28.59 18.15 22.13
CA SER A 28 27.88 18.80 21.01
C SER A 28 26.36 18.79 21.23
N SER A 29 25.79 19.97 21.48
CA SER A 29 24.34 20.18 21.55
C SER A 29 23.79 20.38 20.14
N SER A 30 22.71 19.68 19.77
CA SER A 30 21.91 20.02 18.59
C SER A 30 20.43 20.04 18.98
N ALA A 31 19.93 21.23 19.30
CA ALA A 31 18.51 21.46 19.52
C ALA A 31 17.73 21.43 18.19
N SER A 32 16.43 21.17 18.31
CA SER A 32 15.44 21.36 17.27
C SER A 32 15.49 22.75 16.62
N VAL A 33 15.32 22.84 15.31
CA VAL A 33 14.62 23.97 14.67
C VAL A 33 13.97 23.55 13.34
N SER A 34 12.74 24.01 13.16
CA SER A 34 11.99 23.99 11.90
C SER A 34 12.67 24.86 10.83
N SER A 35 12.65 24.42 9.57
CA SER A 35 13.10 25.23 8.43
C SER A 35 11.93 25.88 7.70
N SER A 36 11.62 27.12 8.08
CA SER A 36 10.82 28.04 7.27
C SER A 36 11.60 28.55 6.05
N SER A 37 10.88 29.01 5.04
CA SER A 37 11.41 29.49 3.76
C SER A 37 12.04 30.88 3.84
N ALA A 38 13.13 31.09 3.09
CA ALA A 38 13.65 32.42 2.75
C ALA A 38 14.38 32.42 1.39
N SER A 39 14.15 33.48 0.61
CA SER A 39 14.65 33.67 -0.76
C SER A 39 16.09 34.18 -0.80
N SER A 40 16.77 34.07 -1.95
CA SER A 40 17.96 34.87 -2.28
C SER A 40 18.10 35.08 -3.78
N SER A 41 18.55 36.26 -4.19
CA SER A 41 18.60 36.74 -5.57
C SER A 41 20.01 37.22 -5.96
N ALA A 42 20.33 37.13 -7.25
CA ALA A 42 21.48 37.78 -7.89
C ALA A 42 21.10 38.04 -9.36
N SER A 43 20.96 39.28 -9.85
CA SER A 43 21.94 40.38 -10.03
C SER A 43 22.45 40.42 -11.49
N ALA A 44 22.18 41.53 -12.16
CA ALA A 44 22.36 41.71 -13.60
C ALA A 44 23.72 42.33 -13.98
N ALA A 45 24.10 42.18 -15.25
CA ALA A 45 25.20 42.91 -15.88
C ALA A 45 24.67 43.76 -17.05
N SER A 46 25.00 45.04 -17.07
CA SER A 46 24.57 46.01 -18.08
C SER A 46 25.68 46.29 -19.09
N SER A 47 25.32 46.53 -20.36
CA SER A 47 26.19 47.17 -21.34
C SER A 47 25.47 48.37 -21.98
N SER A 48 26.19 49.48 -22.08
CA SER A 48 25.66 50.81 -22.39
C SER A 48 25.96 51.26 -23.82
N PHE A 49 25.04 51.99 -24.45
CA PHE A 49 25.37 52.88 -25.56
C PHE A 49 24.77 54.28 -25.36
N LYS A 50 25.59 55.30 -25.64
CA LYS A 50 25.19 56.72 -25.66
C LYS A 50 24.93 57.16 -27.10
N SER A 51 23.98 58.05 -27.34
CA SER A 51 24.23 59.18 -28.25
C SER A 51 23.31 60.39 -28.03
N SER A 52 23.85 61.53 -28.42
CA SER A 52 23.54 62.93 -28.10
C SER A 52 22.20 63.50 -28.59
N SER A 53 21.85 64.65 -27.98
CA SER A 53 20.71 65.52 -28.29
C SER A 53 20.93 66.46 -29.49
N SER A 54 19.86 66.82 -30.22
CA SER A 54 19.67 68.20 -30.75
C SER A 54 18.24 68.46 -31.28
N LEU A 55 17.53 69.37 -30.61
CA LEU A 55 16.55 70.38 -31.07
C LEU A 55 15.79 70.19 -32.41
N ILE A 56 14.44 70.20 -32.37
CA ILE A 56 13.57 71.32 -32.82
C ILE A 56 12.07 70.97 -32.58
N THR A 57 11.35 71.93 -32.00
CA THR A 57 9.88 71.99 -31.81
C THR A 57 9.32 72.83 -32.99
N SER A 58 8.18 72.62 -33.66
CA SER A 58 6.94 71.84 -33.42
C SER A 58 6.10 71.77 -34.71
N THR A 59 5.29 70.74 -34.91
CA THR A 59 3.85 70.87 -35.27
C THR A 59 3.07 69.53 -35.20
N THR A 60 2.03 69.54 -34.37
CA THR A 60 0.73 68.84 -34.53
C THR A 60 0.59 67.65 -35.51
N SER A 61 0.43 66.43 -34.98
CA SER A 61 -0.91 65.78 -34.86
C SER A 61 -0.81 64.28 -34.56
N SER A 62 -1.20 63.89 -33.34
CA SER A 62 -1.73 62.56 -32.96
C SER A 62 -1.21 61.34 -33.73
N SER A 63 0.00 60.89 -33.44
CA SER A 63 0.46 59.53 -33.75
C SER A 63 -0.07 58.53 -32.71
N SER A 64 -0.37 57.31 -33.16
CA SER A 64 -1.06 56.27 -32.40
C SER A 64 -0.37 55.93 -31.08
N SER A 65 -1.12 55.96 -29.98
CA SER A 65 -0.72 55.36 -28.72
C SER A 65 -0.67 53.83 -28.87
N SER A 66 0.49 53.30 -29.24
CA SER A 66 0.78 51.87 -29.10
C SER A 66 0.81 51.51 -27.62
N SER A 67 -0.35 51.13 -27.09
CA SER A 67 -0.44 50.49 -25.78
C SER A 67 0.30 49.16 -25.85
N VAL A 68 1.53 49.14 -25.34
CA VAL A 68 2.17 47.90 -24.88
C VAL A 68 1.32 47.35 -23.75
N VAL A 69 0.34 46.51 -24.12
CA VAL A 69 -0.49 45.79 -23.17
C VAL A 69 0.45 44.95 -22.33
N ALA A 70 0.45 45.17 -21.01
CA ALA A 70 1.27 44.39 -20.11
C ALA A 70 0.92 42.91 -20.28
N ALA A 71 1.89 42.10 -20.71
CA ALA A 71 1.68 40.68 -20.93
C ALA A 71 1.33 40.01 -19.59
N SER A 72 0.05 39.72 -19.39
CA SER A 72 -0.44 39.06 -18.18
C SER A 72 0.09 37.62 -18.13
N THR A 73 1.19 37.43 -17.41
CA THR A 73 1.77 36.10 -17.15
C THR A 73 1.00 35.39 -16.02
N GLY A 74 -0.28 35.11 -16.26
CA GLY A 74 -1.02 34.19 -15.39
C GLY A 74 -0.41 32.78 -15.43
N PRO A 75 -0.46 32.01 -14.33
CA PRO A 75 -0.19 30.58 -14.39
C PRO A 75 -1.22 29.89 -15.31
N ALA A 76 -0.77 28.96 -16.14
CA ALA A 76 -1.67 28.06 -16.87
C ALA A 76 -2.07 26.91 -15.94
N THR A 77 -3.36 26.61 -15.84
CA THR A 77 -3.85 25.52 -15.00
C THR A 77 -3.99 24.26 -15.84
N VAL A 78 -3.27 23.20 -15.45
CA VAL A 78 -3.43 21.87 -16.01
C VAL A 78 -4.31 21.05 -15.07
N SER A 79 -5.41 20.52 -15.58
CA SER A 79 -6.29 19.57 -14.88
C SER A 79 -6.08 18.17 -15.44
N PHE A 80 -6.14 17.15 -14.57
CA PHE A 80 -6.11 15.75 -14.96
C PHE A 80 -7.49 15.14 -14.76
N THR A 81 -7.93 14.29 -15.69
CA THR A 81 -9.19 13.55 -15.59
C THR A 81 -8.92 12.08 -15.89
N THR A 82 -9.08 11.21 -14.90
CA THR A 82 -8.97 9.76 -15.13
C THR A 82 -10.33 9.22 -15.57
N THR A 83 -10.35 8.40 -16.60
CA THR A 83 -11.54 7.67 -17.07
C THR A 83 -11.21 6.18 -17.18
N THR A 84 -12.19 5.32 -16.94
CA THR A 84 -12.03 3.86 -17.01
C THR A 84 -12.92 3.24 -18.09
N VAL A 85 -12.42 2.19 -18.75
CA VAL A 85 -13.15 1.45 -19.80
C VAL A 85 -12.90 -0.06 -19.68
N PRO A 86 -13.89 -0.94 -19.89
CA PRO A 86 -13.68 -2.38 -19.85
C PRO A 86 -12.63 -2.87 -20.86
N TRP A 87 -11.80 -3.81 -20.45
CA TRP A 87 -10.74 -4.38 -21.28
C TRP A 87 -11.26 -5.12 -22.52
N THR A 88 -10.84 -4.68 -23.70
CA THR A 88 -11.23 -5.24 -25.01
C THR A 88 -10.18 -6.16 -25.63
N GLY A 89 -9.05 -6.39 -24.95
CA GLY A 89 -7.91 -7.16 -25.47
C GLY A 89 -6.86 -6.33 -26.22
N THR A 90 -7.12 -5.05 -26.48
CA THR A 90 -6.18 -4.12 -27.12
C THR A 90 -6.07 -2.82 -26.31
N TYR A 91 -4.84 -2.43 -25.94
CA TYR A 91 -4.57 -1.13 -25.34
C TYR A 91 -3.93 -0.20 -26.36
N THR A 92 -4.57 0.95 -26.61
CA THR A 92 -3.90 2.11 -27.18
C THR A 92 -3.71 3.12 -26.05
N ALA A 93 -2.48 3.30 -25.59
CA ALA A 93 -2.14 4.36 -24.66
C ALA A 93 -2.29 5.71 -25.37
N THR A 94 -3.45 6.36 -25.23
CA THR A 94 -3.63 7.73 -25.71
C THR A 94 -2.91 8.70 -24.78
N SER A 95 -1.58 8.72 -24.90
CA SER A 95 -0.78 9.82 -24.40
C SER A 95 -1.09 11.05 -25.25
N THR A 96 -2.01 11.88 -24.77
CA THR A 96 -2.14 13.25 -25.28
C THR A 96 -0.89 14.01 -24.84
N ALA A 97 0.18 13.90 -25.63
CA ALA A 97 1.35 14.74 -25.47
C ALA A 97 0.88 16.21 -25.52
N VAL A 98 1.20 16.99 -24.47
CA VAL A 98 0.90 18.42 -24.44
C VAL A 98 1.93 19.18 -25.29
N SER A 99 1.99 18.82 -26.57
CA SER A 99 2.76 19.53 -27.60
C SER A 99 2.02 20.81 -27.98
N GLY A 100 2.08 21.79 -27.07
CA GLY A 100 1.32 23.04 -27.17
C GLY A 100 1.79 24.15 -26.22
N LEU A 101 2.69 23.87 -25.27
CA LEU A 101 3.33 24.90 -24.43
C LEU A 101 4.43 25.70 -25.18
N ALA A 102 4.25 25.91 -26.48
CA ALA A 102 4.93 26.99 -27.20
C ALA A 102 4.23 28.29 -26.80
N ALA A 103 4.86 29.06 -25.89
CA ALA A 103 4.32 30.32 -25.38
C ALA A 103 4.33 31.43 -26.45
N THR A 104 3.38 31.34 -27.37
CA THR A 104 3.06 32.35 -28.38
C THR A 104 1.63 32.79 -28.09
N ASP A 105 1.48 34.06 -27.69
CA ASP A 105 0.26 34.73 -27.21
C ASP A 105 -0.48 34.02 -26.05
N ARG A 106 -0.08 34.40 -24.83
CA ARG A 106 -0.73 34.01 -23.58
C ARG A 106 -2.16 34.54 -23.48
N VAL A 107 -3.14 33.67 -23.67
CA VAL A 107 -4.46 33.84 -23.03
C VAL A 107 -4.31 33.53 -21.55
N ALA A 108 -4.26 34.57 -20.71
CA ALA A 108 -4.27 34.39 -19.26
C ALA A 108 -5.59 33.72 -18.83
N GLY A 109 -5.51 32.59 -18.12
CA GLY A 109 -6.68 31.79 -17.72
C GLY A 109 -7.02 30.61 -18.64
N ALA A 110 -6.18 30.26 -19.62
CA ALA A 110 -6.36 29.03 -20.38
C ALA A 110 -6.18 27.78 -19.48
N THR A 111 -7.23 26.96 -19.40
CA THR A 111 -7.21 25.64 -18.73
C THR A 111 -6.96 24.55 -19.77
N THR A 112 -6.06 23.61 -19.48
CA THR A 112 -5.83 22.41 -20.32
C THR A 112 -6.17 21.16 -19.53
N THR A 113 -7.11 20.36 -20.04
CA THR A 113 -7.48 19.07 -19.44
C THR A 113 -6.71 17.93 -20.11
N VAL A 114 -5.98 17.16 -19.33
CA VAL A 114 -5.33 15.91 -19.74
C VAL A 114 -6.19 14.74 -19.28
N THR A 115 -6.79 14.02 -20.22
CA THR A 115 -7.55 12.79 -19.91
C THR A 115 -6.64 11.58 -19.96
N VAL A 116 -6.53 10.84 -18.86
CA VAL A 116 -5.84 9.54 -18.78
C VAL A 116 -6.89 8.45 -18.77
N VAL A 117 -6.79 7.48 -19.68
CA VAL A 117 -7.74 6.37 -19.75
C VAL A 117 -7.05 5.07 -19.37
N TYR A 118 -7.47 4.48 -18.25
CA TYR A 118 -7.00 3.17 -17.80
C TYR A 118 -8.07 2.11 -18.09
N PRO A 119 -7.72 0.95 -18.67
CA PRO A 119 -8.66 -0.15 -18.78
C PRO A 119 -8.98 -0.73 -17.40
N THR A 120 -10.14 -1.36 -17.29
CA THR A 120 -10.58 -2.12 -16.12
C THR A 120 -10.85 -3.58 -16.51
N PRO A 121 -10.83 -4.53 -15.56
CA PRO A 121 -11.13 -5.92 -15.87
C PRO A 121 -12.54 -6.09 -16.44
N VAL A 122 -12.73 -7.11 -17.29
CA VAL A 122 -14.08 -7.53 -17.70
C VAL A 122 -14.80 -8.13 -16.49
N THR A 123 -15.99 -7.62 -16.19
CA THR A 123 -16.78 -8.01 -15.01
C THR A 123 -18.13 -8.67 -15.30
N THR A 124 -18.42 -8.93 -16.57
CA THR A 124 -19.68 -9.52 -17.04
C THR A 124 -19.95 -10.94 -16.54
N CYS A 125 -18.97 -11.59 -15.89
CA CYS A 125 -19.10 -12.92 -15.28
C CYS A 125 -19.28 -12.90 -13.75
N GLY A 126 -19.53 -11.73 -13.13
CA GLY A 126 -19.83 -11.64 -11.69
C GLY A 126 -18.63 -11.91 -10.77
N ASN A 127 -17.43 -11.55 -11.22
CA ASN A 127 -16.13 -11.86 -10.62
C ASN A 127 -15.54 -10.76 -9.73
N GLN A 128 -16.24 -9.66 -9.44
CA GLN A 128 -15.65 -8.55 -8.67
C GLN A 128 -15.28 -8.97 -7.23
N GLY A 129 -14.20 -8.40 -6.69
CA GLY A 129 -13.84 -8.54 -5.28
C GLY A 129 -12.88 -9.69 -5.00
N ILE A 130 -12.83 -10.09 -3.74
CA ILE A 130 -11.79 -10.95 -3.16
C ILE A 130 -12.49 -12.15 -2.52
N ASN A 131 -12.17 -13.37 -2.95
CA ASN A 131 -12.64 -14.55 -2.23
C ASN A 131 -11.90 -14.63 -0.90
N PHE A 132 -12.60 -14.94 0.20
CA PHE A 132 -11.96 -15.25 1.47
C PHE A 132 -12.53 -16.51 2.11
N ALA A 133 -11.76 -17.11 3.01
CA ALA A 133 -12.15 -18.24 3.83
C ALA A 133 -11.60 -18.10 5.25
N ALA A 134 -12.44 -18.39 6.24
CA ALA A 134 -12.10 -18.33 7.65
C ALA A 134 -11.95 -19.75 8.25
N TYR A 135 -10.88 -19.92 9.06
CA TYR A 135 -10.55 -21.16 9.75
C TYR A 135 -10.12 -20.89 11.19
N THR A 136 -10.34 -21.85 12.09
CA THR A 136 -9.78 -21.80 13.45
C THR A 136 -8.27 -22.04 13.39
N ASN A 137 -7.46 -21.28 14.12
CA ASN A 137 -6.02 -21.49 14.14
C ASN A 137 -5.61 -22.70 15.01
N LYS A 138 -5.50 -23.86 14.38
CA LYS A 138 -5.06 -25.09 15.07
C LYS A 138 -3.63 -25.05 15.64
N TYR A 139 -2.86 -23.99 15.37
CA TYR A 139 -1.51 -23.76 15.89
C TYR A 139 -1.48 -22.79 17.08
N SER A 140 -2.64 -22.31 17.54
CA SER A 140 -2.82 -21.38 18.65
C SER A 140 -1.98 -21.76 19.89
N GLY A 141 -1.37 -20.74 20.50
CA GLY A 141 -0.38 -20.86 21.57
C GLY A 141 1.08 -20.99 21.10
N GLY A 142 1.34 -21.17 19.79
CA GLY A 142 2.69 -21.27 19.24
C GLY A 142 3.36 -19.94 18.86
N GLN A 143 2.60 -18.85 18.81
CA GLN A 143 3.00 -17.55 18.27
C GLN A 143 4.12 -16.84 19.04
N ALA A 144 4.27 -17.10 20.34
CA ALA A 144 5.32 -16.53 21.18
C ALA A 144 6.76 -16.94 20.77
N THR A 145 6.90 -17.88 19.83
CA THR A 145 8.20 -18.29 19.29
C THR A 145 8.53 -17.50 18.03
N TYR A 146 9.74 -16.93 17.96
CA TYR A 146 10.20 -16.11 16.84
C TYR A 146 9.93 -16.74 15.46
N GLY A 147 9.18 -16.04 14.60
CA GLY A 147 8.80 -16.51 13.27
C GLY A 147 7.61 -17.47 13.24
N TYR A 148 6.93 -17.70 14.37
CA TYR A 148 5.84 -18.67 14.55
C TYR A 148 6.12 -20.02 13.84
N PRO A 149 7.23 -20.72 14.18
CA PRO A 149 7.74 -21.86 13.42
C PRO A 149 6.78 -23.07 13.39
N SER A 150 5.83 -23.18 14.31
CA SER A 150 4.81 -24.23 14.29
C SER A 150 3.68 -23.98 13.29
N PHE A 151 3.46 -22.77 12.80
CA PHE A 151 2.38 -22.48 11.85
C PHE A 151 2.69 -23.06 10.46
N ILE A 152 1.81 -23.93 9.96
CA ILE A 152 1.94 -24.61 8.66
C ILE A 152 0.68 -24.27 7.83
N PRO A 153 0.73 -23.22 6.98
CA PRO A 153 -0.43 -22.73 6.23
C PRO A 153 -1.01 -23.82 5.31
N GLU A 154 -0.19 -24.72 4.75
CA GLU A 154 -0.58 -25.80 3.83
C GLU A 154 -1.69 -26.70 4.37
N THR A 155 -1.84 -26.73 5.69
CA THR A 155 -2.83 -27.59 6.32
C THR A 155 -4.27 -27.11 6.15
N TYR A 156 -4.49 -25.87 5.71
CA TYR A 156 -5.81 -25.33 5.39
C TYR A 156 -6.30 -25.73 3.98
N LYS A 157 -5.39 -26.14 3.06
CA LYS A 157 -5.71 -26.63 1.69
C LYS A 157 -6.85 -27.64 1.60
N LYS A 158 -6.96 -28.51 2.61
CA LYS A 158 -7.90 -29.64 2.68
C LYS A 158 -8.93 -29.51 3.81
N VAL A 159 -8.95 -28.38 4.51
CA VAL A 159 -9.94 -28.09 5.55
C VAL A 159 -11.11 -27.34 4.92
N THR A 160 -12.33 -27.68 5.31
CA THR A 160 -13.52 -26.89 4.97
C THR A 160 -13.55 -25.66 5.89
N PRO A 161 -13.58 -24.42 5.38
CA PRO A 161 -13.74 -23.24 6.22
C PRO A 161 -15.10 -23.23 6.90
N TYR A 162 -15.21 -22.59 8.05
CA TYR A 162 -16.50 -22.50 8.76
C TYR A 162 -17.35 -21.33 8.27
N PHE A 163 -16.76 -20.33 7.63
CA PHE A 163 -17.43 -19.45 6.66
C PHE A 163 -16.46 -18.98 5.56
N SER A 164 -17.00 -18.64 4.40
CA SER A 164 -16.26 -18.14 3.23
C SER A 164 -17.21 -17.38 2.31
N ASP A 165 -16.80 -16.21 1.83
CA ASP A 165 -17.61 -15.36 0.94
C ASP A 165 -16.69 -14.45 0.10
N VAL A 166 -17.25 -13.38 -0.47
CA VAL A 166 -16.53 -12.34 -1.21
C VAL A 166 -16.48 -11.04 -0.39
N THR A 167 -15.29 -10.44 -0.28
CA THR A 167 -15.06 -9.14 0.36
C THR A 167 -14.50 -8.11 -0.63
N THR A 168 -14.51 -6.83 -0.24
CA THR A 168 -13.98 -5.67 -1.00
C THR A 168 -12.77 -5.02 -0.33
N TYR A 169 -12.23 -5.64 0.72
CA TYR A 169 -10.98 -5.23 1.36
C TYR A 169 -10.37 -6.40 2.13
N ILE A 170 -9.09 -6.28 2.45
CA ILE A 170 -8.37 -7.24 3.31
C ILE A 170 -7.94 -6.46 4.55
N ALA A 171 -8.53 -6.78 5.69
CA ALA A 171 -8.16 -6.21 6.98
C ALA A 171 -8.69 -7.09 8.11
N GLU A 172 -7.91 -7.20 9.17
CA GLU A 172 -8.32 -7.72 10.48
C GLU A 172 -7.65 -6.84 11.55
N SER A 173 -8.32 -6.58 12.66
CA SER A 173 -7.77 -5.92 13.84
C SER A 173 -8.57 -6.33 15.08
N ASN A 174 -7.93 -6.96 16.06
CA ASN A 174 -8.51 -7.24 17.37
C ASN A 174 -7.58 -6.81 18.51
N ASP A 175 -8.14 -6.18 19.55
CA ASP A 175 -7.38 -5.42 20.54
C ASP A 175 -7.09 -6.22 21.83
N GLN A 176 -7.83 -7.29 22.12
CA GLN A 176 -7.68 -8.14 23.32
C GLN A 176 -7.96 -9.64 23.08
N TRP A 177 -7.55 -10.46 24.06
CA TRP A 177 -7.88 -11.89 24.12
C TRP A 177 -9.38 -12.12 24.32
N GLY A 178 -9.96 -13.03 23.53
CA GLY A 178 -11.38 -13.39 23.64
C GLY A 178 -12.35 -12.35 23.05
N ASP A 179 -11.84 -11.38 22.30
CA ASP A 179 -12.67 -10.43 21.55
C ASP A 179 -13.43 -11.15 20.43
N TRP A 180 -14.76 -11.03 20.50
CA TRP A 180 -15.63 -11.38 19.38
C TRP A 180 -15.66 -10.20 18.41
N ILE A 181 -15.04 -10.37 17.25
CA ILE A 181 -14.93 -9.35 16.21
C ILE A 181 -15.94 -9.56 15.09
N ASN A 182 -16.11 -8.54 14.25
CA ASN A 182 -16.77 -8.67 12.96
C ASN A 182 -15.72 -8.87 11.86
N VAL A 183 -15.86 -9.94 11.07
CA VAL A 183 -15.03 -10.21 9.90
C VAL A 183 -15.91 -10.15 8.67
N TYR A 184 -15.78 -9.10 7.87
CA TYR A 184 -16.51 -8.91 6.60
C TYR A 184 -18.03 -9.11 6.70
N GLY A 185 -18.64 -8.65 7.80
CA GLY A 185 -20.07 -8.79 8.08
C GLY A 185 -20.42 -9.98 8.98
N TYR A 186 -19.54 -10.98 9.12
CA TYR A 186 -19.74 -12.14 9.98
C TYR A 186 -19.39 -11.80 11.44
N TYR A 187 -20.34 -12.02 12.36
CA TYR A 187 -20.18 -11.82 13.80
C TYR A 187 -21.09 -12.79 14.57
N PRO A 188 -20.68 -13.32 15.74
CA PRO A 188 -19.37 -13.12 16.39
C PRO A 188 -18.29 -14.07 15.82
N VAL A 189 -17.05 -13.59 15.73
CA VAL A 189 -15.87 -14.38 15.34
C VAL A 189 -14.78 -14.21 16.39
N ASP A 190 -14.16 -15.31 16.86
CA ASP A 190 -13.03 -15.24 17.80
C ASP A 190 -11.77 -14.79 17.05
N GLY A 191 -11.41 -13.51 17.20
CA GLY A 191 -10.23 -12.94 16.52
C GLY A 191 -8.92 -13.56 17.01
N SER A 192 -8.88 -14.01 18.26
CA SER A 192 -7.68 -14.55 18.91
C SER A 192 -7.29 -15.97 18.45
N ASN A 193 -8.14 -16.63 17.66
CA ASN A 193 -7.90 -17.99 17.16
C ASN A 193 -8.32 -18.13 15.70
N LEU A 194 -7.97 -17.14 14.88
CA LEU A 194 -8.45 -16.97 13.52
C LEU A 194 -7.35 -17.20 12.48
N VAL A 195 -7.72 -17.75 11.33
CA VAL A 195 -6.94 -17.76 10.09
C VAL A 195 -7.85 -17.27 8.97
N LEU A 196 -7.34 -16.34 8.16
CA LEU A 196 -8.01 -15.80 6.98
C LEU A 196 -7.15 -16.05 5.74
N ASP A 197 -7.64 -16.88 4.82
CA ASP A 197 -7.06 -17.07 3.48
C ASP A 197 -7.86 -16.23 2.47
N HIS A 198 -7.18 -15.40 1.69
CA HIS A 198 -7.76 -14.57 0.64
C HIS A 198 -7.16 -14.90 -0.72
N THR A 199 -8.00 -15.08 -1.73
CA THR A 199 -7.58 -15.32 -3.12
C THR A 199 -8.27 -14.37 -4.10
N PHE A 200 -7.48 -13.78 -4.98
CA PHE A 200 -7.94 -12.81 -5.98
C PHE A 200 -6.91 -12.67 -7.09
N TYR A 201 -7.28 -11.90 -8.11
CA TYR A 201 -6.43 -11.45 -9.19
C TYR A 201 -6.35 -9.92 -9.16
N LEU A 202 -5.13 -9.42 -9.33
CA LEU A 202 -4.86 -8.04 -9.70
C LEU A 202 -4.89 -7.91 -11.22
N PHE A 203 -5.80 -7.09 -11.75
CA PHE A 203 -5.78 -6.67 -13.15
C PHE A 203 -4.76 -5.54 -13.36
N ALA A 204 -3.93 -5.69 -14.38
CA ALA A 204 -3.01 -4.65 -14.80
C ALA A 204 -3.74 -3.59 -15.64
N SER A 205 -4.27 -2.56 -14.97
CA SER A 205 -4.75 -1.32 -15.58
C SER A 205 -3.63 -0.44 -16.16
N GLN A 206 -2.39 -0.68 -15.77
CA GLN A 206 -1.18 0.05 -16.19
C GLN A 206 -0.04 -0.92 -16.52
N THR A 207 0.93 -0.49 -17.33
CA THR A 207 2.18 -1.23 -17.55
C THR A 207 3.24 -0.67 -16.60
N GLY A 208 3.82 -1.50 -15.76
CA GLY A 208 4.83 -1.10 -14.79
C GLY A 208 4.89 -2.01 -13.57
N TYR A 209 5.60 -1.56 -12.54
CA TYR A 209 5.70 -2.29 -11.27
C TYR A 209 4.50 -1.99 -10.36
N TYR A 210 3.72 -3.03 -10.05
CA TYR A 210 2.76 -3.01 -8.95
C TYR A 210 3.47 -3.44 -7.67
N SER A 211 3.22 -2.73 -6.56
CA SER A 211 3.87 -2.95 -5.28
C SER A 211 2.90 -3.59 -4.29
N LEU A 212 3.17 -4.83 -3.89
CA LEU A 212 2.44 -5.57 -2.85
C LEU A 212 3.16 -5.34 -1.52
N ASN A 213 2.44 -4.93 -0.47
CA ASN A 213 3.04 -4.52 0.79
C ASN A 213 2.26 -5.06 2.01
N ILE A 214 2.99 -5.60 2.98
CA ILE A 214 2.48 -5.91 4.32
C ILE A 214 3.10 -4.87 5.28
N PRO A 215 2.38 -3.79 5.65
CA PRO A 215 2.95 -2.74 6.50
C PRO A 215 3.16 -3.17 7.96
N TYR A 216 2.35 -4.11 8.45
CA TYR A 216 2.41 -4.72 9.78
C TYR A 216 1.59 -6.02 9.74
N THR A 217 1.91 -6.99 10.60
CA THR A 217 0.99 -8.10 10.87
C THR A 217 1.17 -8.66 12.28
N ASP A 218 0.12 -9.24 12.84
CA ASP A 218 0.08 -9.91 14.13
C ASP A 218 -0.90 -11.10 14.03
N ASP A 219 -0.53 -12.38 14.13
CA ASP A 219 0.81 -12.92 14.41
C ASP A 219 1.65 -13.23 13.16
N ILE A 220 1.06 -13.77 12.09
CA ILE A 220 1.81 -14.20 10.90
C ILE A 220 1.00 -14.08 9.61
N GLN A 221 1.65 -13.61 8.54
CA GLN A 221 1.05 -13.45 7.22
C GLN A 221 2.01 -13.91 6.12
N PHE A 222 1.45 -14.61 5.14
CA PHE A 222 2.12 -15.11 3.95
C PHE A 222 1.46 -14.55 2.70
N VAL A 223 2.25 -14.24 1.68
CA VAL A 223 1.75 -13.89 0.34
C VAL A 223 2.40 -14.81 -0.68
N TRP A 224 1.59 -15.35 -1.59
CA TRP A 224 2.05 -16.05 -2.79
C TRP A 224 1.49 -15.35 -4.02
N VAL A 225 2.26 -15.38 -5.10
CA VAL A 225 1.92 -14.73 -6.37
C VAL A 225 2.10 -15.69 -7.53
N GLY A 226 1.35 -15.49 -8.62
CA GLY A 226 1.49 -16.30 -9.83
C GLY A 226 1.02 -17.74 -9.62
N ALA A 227 1.74 -18.70 -10.20
CA ALA A 227 1.36 -20.12 -10.14
C ALA A 227 1.23 -20.65 -8.69
N ASN A 228 2.15 -20.24 -7.80
CA ASN A 228 2.13 -20.66 -6.40
C ASN A 228 0.84 -20.23 -5.68
N ALA A 229 0.33 -19.03 -5.97
CA ALA A 229 -0.93 -18.55 -5.41
C ALA A 229 -2.10 -19.48 -5.73
N VAL A 230 -2.14 -20.04 -6.95
CA VAL A 230 -3.25 -20.89 -7.42
C VAL A 230 -3.09 -22.34 -6.93
N SER A 231 -1.87 -22.87 -6.87
CA SER A 231 -1.61 -24.26 -6.48
C SER A 231 -0.15 -24.45 -6.04
N GLY A 232 0.11 -25.38 -5.12
CA GLY A 232 1.46 -25.70 -4.66
C GLY A 232 2.05 -24.67 -3.70
N TRP A 233 1.23 -23.75 -3.17
CA TRP A 233 1.62 -22.86 -2.09
C TRP A 233 2.07 -23.64 -0.86
N THR A 234 3.17 -23.20 -0.26
CA THR A 234 3.81 -23.76 0.92
C THR A 234 4.42 -22.63 1.72
N ARG A 235 4.68 -22.85 3.00
CA ARG A 235 5.44 -21.88 3.80
C ARG A 235 6.81 -21.57 3.20
N ALA A 236 7.45 -22.57 2.60
CA ALA A 236 8.80 -22.47 2.06
C ALA A 236 8.89 -21.74 0.71
N ASN A 237 7.77 -21.57 -0.02
CA ASN A 237 7.72 -20.83 -1.29
C ASN A 237 6.81 -19.59 -1.26
N ALA A 238 6.53 -19.06 -0.06
CA ALA A 238 5.87 -17.77 0.09
C ALA A 238 6.79 -16.65 -0.40
N ASP A 239 6.28 -15.81 -1.30
CA ASP A 239 7.00 -14.68 -1.87
C ASP A 239 7.18 -13.53 -0.85
N ILE A 240 6.26 -13.42 0.12
CA ILE A 240 6.42 -12.64 1.34
C ILE A 240 6.06 -13.51 2.55
N THR A 241 6.86 -13.42 3.62
CA THR A 241 6.48 -13.83 4.97
C THR A 241 6.74 -12.66 5.91
N GLN A 242 5.75 -12.23 6.68
CA GLN A 242 5.92 -11.29 7.79
C GLN A 242 5.27 -11.88 9.05
N PHE A 243 5.80 -11.52 10.22
CA PHE A 243 5.32 -12.02 11.50
C PHE A 243 5.60 -11.03 12.63
N TRP A 244 4.77 -11.09 13.66
CA TRP A 244 5.00 -10.46 14.94
C TRP A 244 5.90 -11.30 15.84
N SER A 245 6.68 -10.62 16.68
CA SER A 245 7.36 -11.23 17.80
C SER A 245 7.72 -10.15 18.81
N SER A 246 7.56 -10.44 20.10
CA SER A 246 8.06 -9.60 21.20
C SER A 246 9.57 -9.36 21.18
N GLN A 247 10.32 -10.11 20.36
CA GLN A 247 11.75 -9.93 20.13
C GLN A 247 12.06 -8.87 19.05
N ILE A 248 11.05 -8.38 18.34
CA ILE A 248 11.16 -7.38 17.27
C ILE A 248 10.57 -6.05 17.78
N ALA A 249 11.43 -5.08 18.10
CA ALA A 249 11.00 -3.78 18.63
C ALA A 249 10.18 -2.94 17.63
N THR A 250 10.33 -3.18 16.33
CA THR A 250 9.57 -2.55 15.24
C THR A 250 9.62 -3.46 14.02
N GLN A 251 8.47 -3.88 13.50
CA GLN A 251 8.44 -4.65 12.24
C GLN A 251 8.81 -3.74 11.07
N THR A 252 9.71 -4.22 10.21
CA THR A 252 10.01 -3.55 8.93
C THR A 252 9.03 -4.03 7.87
N PRO A 253 8.24 -3.13 7.24
CA PRO A 253 7.29 -3.50 6.19
C PRO A 253 7.92 -4.36 5.10
N GLN A 254 7.33 -5.53 4.83
CA GLN A 254 7.71 -6.33 3.68
C GLN A 254 7.01 -5.81 2.41
N THR A 255 7.76 -5.70 1.32
CA THR A 255 7.28 -5.19 0.04
C THR A 255 7.88 -5.99 -1.11
N LEU A 256 7.04 -6.30 -2.10
CA LEU A 256 7.43 -7.03 -3.30
C LEU A 256 6.82 -6.37 -4.54
N ALA A 257 7.65 -6.14 -5.56
CA ALA A 257 7.24 -5.47 -6.79
C ALA A 257 7.13 -6.47 -7.95
N TYR A 258 5.99 -6.47 -8.64
CA TYR A 258 5.76 -7.26 -9.86
C TYR A 258 5.59 -6.37 -11.07
N TYR A 259 6.41 -6.58 -12.10
CA TYR A 259 6.22 -5.92 -13.39
C TYR A 259 5.08 -6.59 -14.15
N LEU A 260 4.04 -5.83 -14.47
CA LEU A 260 2.92 -6.27 -15.29
C LEU A 260 2.80 -5.39 -16.54
N THR A 261 2.26 -5.97 -17.61
CA THR A 261 1.80 -5.22 -18.79
C THR A 261 0.29 -5.09 -18.77
N VAL A 262 -0.25 -3.97 -19.26
CA VAL A 262 -1.70 -3.74 -19.35
C VAL A 262 -2.46 -4.96 -19.88
N GLY A 263 -3.57 -5.32 -19.23
CA GLY A 263 -4.42 -6.44 -19.62
C GLY A 263 -4.05 -7.79 -18.99
N GLN A 264 -2.91 -7.89 -18.31
CA GLN A 264 -2.54 -9.08 -17.54
C GLN A 264 -3.39 -9.21 -16.26
N TYR A 265 -3.54 -10.44 -15.80
CA TYR A 265 -4.18 -10.79 -14.54
C TYR A 265 -3.18 -11.55 -13.68
N LEU A 266 -2.76 -10.98 -12.55
CA LEU A 266 -1.81 -11.56 -11.62
C LEU A 266 -2.56 -12.23 -10.45
N PRO A 267 -2.57 -13.57 -10.32
CA PRO A 267 -3.16 -14.23 -9.17
C PRO A 267 -2.32 -13.97 -7.93
N ILE A 268 -2.99 -13.64 -6.83
CA ILE A 268 -2.42 -13.36 -5.52
C ILE A 268 -3.21 -14.15 -4.48
N ARG A 269 -2.49 -14.76 -3.55
CA ARG A 269 -3.02 -15.31 -2.30
C ARG A 269 -2.37 -14.58 -1.14
N THR A 270 -3.15 -14.22 -0.12
CA THR A 270 -2.61 -13.84 1.19
C THR A 270 -3.32 -14.63 2.30
N LEU A 271 -2.54 -15.34 3.12
CA LEU A 271 -3.05 -16.10 4.26
C LEU A 271 -2.43 -15.54 5.53
N TRP A 272 -3.29 -15.15 6.47
CA TRP A 272 -2.92 -14.65 7.79
C TRP A 272 -3.44 -15.57 8.89
N GLY A 273 -2.77 -15.60 10.05
CA GLY A 273 -3.26 -16.29 11.23
C GLY A 273 -2.85 -15.64 12.55
N ASN A 274 -3.83 -15.49 13.45
CA ASN A 274 -3.65 -15.15 14.87
C ASN A 274 -3.57 -16.44 15.69
N GLY A 275 -2.50 -16.62 16.46
CA GLY A 275 -2.28 -17.72 17.38
C GLY A 275 -2.75 -17.46 18.80
N GLY A 276 -3.05 -16.23 19.18
CA GLY A 276 -3.61 -15.89 20.47
C GLY A 276 -3.15 -14.54 20.97
N GLY A 277 -4.07 -13.58 20.99
CA GLY A 277 -3.84 -12.29 21.63
C GLY A 277 -4.57 -11.22 20.86
N GLN A 278 -3.87 -10.11 20.68
CA GLN A 278 -4.15 -9.13 19.65
C GLN A 278 -3.97 -9.77 18.26
N GLY A 279 -4.60 -9.17 17.26
CA GLY A 279 -4.53 -9.60 15.86
C GLY A 279 -4.51 -8.38 14.97
N ASP A 280 -3.74 -8.45 13.89
CA ASP A 280 -3.71 -7.40 12.88
C ASP A 280 -3.29 -7.99 11.53
N MET A 281 -4.19 -7.89 10.54
CA MET A 281 -3.91 -8.26 9.16
C MET A 281 -3.94 -7.00 8.30
N ARG A 282 -2.81 -6.67 7.65
CA ARG A 282 -2.73 -5.56 6.70
C ARG A 282 -2.16 -6.02 5.39
N PHE A 283 -2.76 -5.57 4.30
CA PHE A 283 -2.25 -5.84 2.96
C PHE A 283 -2.61 -4.69 2.03
N ASN A 284 -1.61 -4.17 1.33
CA ASN A 284 -1.76 -3.06 0.40
C ASN A 284 -1.23 -3.44 -0.98
N ILE A 285 -1.84 -2.91 -2.04
CA ILE A 285 -1.34 -2.94 -3.41
C ILE A 285 -1.33 -1.52 -3.95
N TYR A 286 -0.21 -1.09 -4.53
CA TYR A 286 -0.06 0.18 -5.24
C TYR A 286 0.22 -0.03 -6.72
N ALA A 287 -0.37 0.81 -7.57
CA ALA A 287 -0.15 0.84 -9.02
C ALA A 287 1.18 1.53 -9.38
N PRO A 288 1.65 1.43 -10.64
CA PRO A 288 2.89 2.08 -11.11
C PRO A 288 2.94 3.61 -10.95
N ASP A 289 1.78 4.29 -10.95
CA ASP A 289 1.66 5.72 -10.67
C ASP A 289 1.57 6.07 -9.16
N GLY A 290 1.66 5.07 -8.28
CA GLY A 290 1.56 5.22 -6.83
C GLY A 290 0.14 5.25 -6.27
N SER A 291 -0.89 5.15 -7.11
CA SER A 291 -2.28 5.08 -6.63
C SER A 291 -2.56 3.78 -5.86
N SER A 292 -3.44 3.85 -4.85
CA SER A 292 -3.86 2.66 -4.08
C SER A 292 -4.84 1.82 -4.91
N VAL A 293 -4.49 0.56 -5.12
CA VAL A 293 -5.34 -0.46 -5.78
C VAL A 293 -6.08 -1.27 -4.73
N LEU A 294 -5.46 -1.49 -3.58
CA LEU A 294 -6.03 -2.15 -2.41
C LEU A 294 -5.31 -1.60 -1.17
N SER A 295 -6.05 -1.25 -0.11
CA SER A 295 -5.42 -0.83 1.15
C SER A 295 -6.28 -1.11 2.37
N SER A 296 -5.64 -1.62 3.43
CA SER A 296 -6.21 -1.75 4.78
C SER A 296 -6.16 -0.42 5.53
N ASN A 297 -7.16 -0.14 6.36
CA ASN A 297 -7.09 0.93 7.34
C ASN A 297 -6.40 0.40 8.61
N ALA A 298 -5.31 1.03 9.03
CA ALA A 298 -4.49 0.55 10.15
C ALA A 298 -5.29 0.52 11.48
N GLY A 299 -5.25 -0.61 12.20
CA GLY A 299 -5.96 -0.80 13.47
C GLY A 299 -7.49 -0.81 13.32
N GLN A 300 -8.00 -1.25 12.17
CA GLN A 300 -9.43 -1.27 11.87
C GLN A 300 -9.80 -2.48 11.02
N ASN A 301 -10.96 -3.08 11.31
CA ASN A 301 -11.63 -4.06 10.44
C ASN A 301 -12.28 -3.38 9.21
N SER A 302 -11.49 -2.62 8.44
CA SER A 302 -11.94 -1.93 7.23
C SER A 302 -10.81 -1.63 6.24
N GLY A 303 -11.17 -1.33 5.00
CA GLY A 303 -10.25 -0.94 3.94
C GLY A 303 -10.99 -0.67 2.64
N VAL A 304 -10.25 -0.62 1.54
CA VAL A 304 -10.80 -0.43 0.18
C VAL A 304 -10.06 -1.29 -0.84
N SER A 305 -10.75 -1.68 -1.91
CA SER A 305 -10.17 -2.18 -3.15
C SER A 305 -10.74 -1.41 -4.35
N SER A 306 -9.91 -1.23 -5.38
CA SER A 306 -10.35 -0.69 -6.67
C SER A 306 -11.07 -1.75 -7.51
N VAL A 307 -11.64 -1.30 -8.63
CA VAL A 307 -12.24 -2.12 -9.67
C VAL A 307 -11.26 -3.15 -10.28
N ASP A 308 -9.94 -2.94 -10.15
CA ASP A 308 -8.92 -3.85 -10.70
C ASP A 308 -8.77 -5.17 -9.90
N ILE A 309 -9.45 -5.31 -8.76
CA ILE A 309 -9.41 -6.52 -7.93
C ILE A 309 -10.62 -7.43 -8.22
N VAL A 310 -10.36 -8.60 -8.79
CA VAL A 310 -11.37 -9.59 -9.17
C VAL A 310 -11.02 -11.02 -8.72
N GLN A 311 -12.01 -11.86 -8.47
CA GLN A 311 -11.87 -13.26 -8.05
C GLN A 311 -11.19 -14.15 -9.11
N ASN A 312 -11.46 -13.90 -10.39
CA ASN A 312 -10.89 -14.59 -11.55
C ASN A 312 -11.09 -13.76 -12.83
N PRO A 313 -10.29 -13.95 -13.90
CA PRO A 313 -10.59 -13.38 -15.21
C PRO A 313 -11.86 -14.00 -15.81
N CYS A 314 -12.66 -13.26 -16.58
CA CYS A 314 -13.82 -13.85 -17.29
C CYS A 314 -13.41 -14.72 -18.49
N ASN A 315 -12.23 -14.49 -19.07
CA ASN A 315 -11.62 -15.36 -20.08
C ASN A 315 -10.62 -16.30 -19.40
N SER A 316 -10.91 -17.60 -19.37
CA SER A 316 -10.05 -18.61 -18.73
C SER A 316 -8.67 -18.76 -19.36
N ALA A 317 -8.45 -18.28 -20.59
CA ALA A 317 -7.12 -18.21 -21.20
C ALA A 317 -6.19 -17.17 -20.54
N LEU A 318 -6.74 -16.22 -19.76
CA LEU A 318 -5.98 -15.20 -19.03
C LEU A 318 -5.68 -15.59 -17.58
N GLY A 319 -6.26 -16.69 -17.08
CA GLY A 319 -6.06 -17.18 -15.72
C GLY A 319 -7.13 -18.19 -15.30
N ALA A 320 -6.73 -19.15 -14.47
CA ALA A 320 -7.63 -20.14 -13.90
C ALA A 320 -8.51 -19.55 -12.79
N LYS A 321 -9.60 -20.22 -12.43
CA LYS A 321 -10.22 -19.96 -11.12
C LYS A 321 -9.35 -20.58 -10.03
N PHE A 322 -9.27 -19.95 -8.87
CA PHE A 322 -8.74 -20.61 -7.67
C PHE A 322 -9.56 -21.88 -7.37
N PRO A 323 -8.95 -22.96 -6.86
CA PRO A 323 -9.69 -24.15 -6.51
C PRO A 323 -10.65 -23.86 -5.35
N THR A 324 -11.74 -24.63 -5.25
CA THR A 324 -12.67 -24.52 -4.12
C THR A 324 -11.95 -24.77 -2.80
N TRP A 325 -12.26 -23.97 -1.78
CA TRP A 325 -11.75 -24.13 -0.42
C TRP A 325 -11.85 -25.58 0.08
N GLY A 326 -10.79 -26.09 0.69
CA GLY A 326 -10.70 -27.47 1.15
C GLY A 326 -10.48 -28.52 0.04
N LYS A 327 -10.22 -28.12 -1.22
CA LYS A 327 -9.89 -29.03 -2.33
C LYS A 327 -8.51 -28.80 -2.95
N GLU A 328 -7.75 -27.84 -2.44
CA GLU A 328 -6.50 -27.32 -3.02
C GLU A 328 -5.30 -28.26 -2.91
N THR A 329 -4.27 -28.04 -3.74
CA THR A 329 -3.07 -28.90 -3.85
C THR A 329 -1.80 -28.20 -3.39
#